data_AF-A0A7X8AVX2-F1
#
_entry.id   AF-A0A7X8AVX2-F1
#
_cell.length_a   1.000
_cell.length_b   1.000
_cell.length_c   1.000
_cell.angle_alpha   90.00
_cell.angle_beta   90.00
_cell.angle_gamma   90.00
#
_symmetry.space_group_name_H-M   'P 1'
#
loop_
_entity.id
_entity.type
_entity.pdbx_description
1 polymer ?
#
loop_
_entity_poly.entity_id
_entity_poly.type
_entity_poly.pdbx_seq_one_letter_code
_entity_poly.pdbx_strand_id
1 'polypeptide(L)'
;MIDNTSLNYMQSRRRRIFTITLFWGSIWGIVEASLGLILHAIRVIPTGAILFPLGYYFMQKSYKETGHLVSIFYTSVIAASIKLINLFSPIIPSIRVLNPAACILLEGLGVVLVFKYLIKISHGFKLAYGLAMSIFWRIGYYLMCFAIFVPLKMMDPQSIINLDHFIRFFLINSTVNSLLIYAYEINLSYNKESNIRYNTVLAASLYLTALIVQWII
;
A
#
# COMPACT_ATOMS: atom_id res chain seq x y z
N MET A 1 1.25 -22.80 30.94
CA MET A 1 2.07 -23.48 29.92
C MET A 1 1.28 -23.49 28.63
N ILE A 2 1.84 -22.97 27.53
CA ILE A 2 1.27 -23.14 26.19
C ILE A 2 1.69 -24.53 25.71
N ASP A 3 0.74 -25.39 25.32
CA ASP A 3 1.06 -26.74 24.86
C ASP A 3 1.67 -26.74 23.44
N ASN A 4 2.37 -27.82 23.06
CA ASN A 4 3.07 -27.90 21.77
C ASN A 4 2.10 -27.81 20.57
N THR A 5 0.85 -28.24 20.74
CA THR A 5 -0.20 -28.21 19.73
C THR A 5 -0.65 -26.79 19.40
N SER A 6 -0.92 -25.95 20.41
CA SER A 6 -1.26 -24.55 20.21
C SER A 6 -0.09 -23.74 19.64
N LEU A 7 1.15 -24.06 20.04
CA LEU A 7 2.35 -23.46 19.49
C LEU A 7 2.49 -23.74 17.98
N ASN A 8 2.31 -24.99 17.57
CA ASN A 8 2.37 -25.40 16.16
C ASN A 8 1.28 -24.75 15.30
N TYR A 9 0.07 -24.63 15.83
CA TYR A 9 -1.04 -23.93 15.16
C TYR A 9 -0.75 -22.44 14.98
N MET A 10 -0.24 -21.77 16.02
CA MET A 10 0.14 -20.36 15.92
C MET A 10 1.26 -20.14 14.89
N GLN A 11 2.24 -21.04 14.84
CA GLN A 11 3.33 -20.98 13.87
C GLN A 11 2.85 -21.22 12.43
N SER A 12 1.97 -22.21 12.21
CA SER A 12 1.40 -22.46 10.87
C SER A 12 0.57 -21.26 10.38
N ARG A 13 -0.22 -20.66 11.26
CA ARG A 13 -0.99 -19.44 10.97
C ARG A 13 -0.08 -18.25 10.63
N ARG A 14 0.95 -17.99 11.45
CA ARG A 14 1.92 -16.91 11.18
C ARG A 14 2.63 -17.09 9.84
N ARG A 15 3.07 -18.31 9.55
CA ARG A 15 3.70 -18.66 8.25
C ARG A 15 2.75 -18.42 7.08
N ARG A 16 1.48 -18.79 7.23
CA ARG A 16 0.45 -18.54 6.20
C ARG A 16 0.24 -17.03 5.98
N ILE A 17 0.06 -16.25 7.04
CA ILE A 17 -0.09 -14.79 6.94
C ILE A 17 1.11 -14.19 6.21
N PHE A 18 2.33 -14.51 6.68
CA PHE A 18 3.55 -14.01 6.08
C PHE A 18 3.68 -14.37 4.60
N THR A 19 3.38 -15.62 4.23
CA THR A 19 3.45 -16.09 2.84
C THR A 19 2.48 -15.30 1.94
N ILE A 20 1.25 -15.08 2.40
CA ILE A 20 0.23 -14.35 1.63
C ILE A 20 0.59 -12.86 1.50
N THR A 21 1.05 -12.24 2.58
CA THR A 21 1.46 -10.82 2.55
C THR A 21 2.71 -10.61 1.70
N LEU A 22 3.65 -11.56 1.73
CA LEU A 22 4.84 -11.55 0.89
C LEU A 22 4.44 -11.66 -0.58
N PHE A 23 3.53 -12.58 -0.92
CA PHE A 23 3.03 -12.75 -2.27
C PHE A 23 2.35 -11.47 -2.81
N TRP A 24 1.31 -10.99 -2.13
CA TRP A 24 0.55 -9.82 -2.60
C TRP A 24 1.35 -8.52 -2.53
N GLY A 25 2.21 -8.36 -1.50
CA GLY A 25 3.09 -7.21 -1.39
C GLY A 25 4.15 -7.18 -2.50
N SER A 26 4.62 -8.34 -2.95
CA SER A 26 5.54 -8.43 -4.09
C SER A 26 4.90 -8.06 -5.41
N ILE A 27 3.66 -8.51 -5.64
CA ILE A 27 2.89 -8.09 -6.83
C ILE A 27 2.69 -6.59 -6.81
N TRP A 28 2.29 -6.02 -5.67
CA TRP A 28 2.16 -4.57 -5.54
C TRP A 28 3.49 -3.87 -5.82
N GLY A 29 4.61 -4.32 -5.25
CA GLY A 29 5.93 -3.76 -5.52
C GLY A 29 6.30 -3.75 -7.00
N ILE A 30 6.01 -4.82 -7.75
CA ILE A 30 6.22 -4.88 -9.21
C ILE A 30 5.34 -3.86 -9.94
N VAL A 31 4.06 -3.78 -9.57
CA VAL A 31 3.11 -2.83 -10.16
C VAL A 31 3.52 -1.40 -9.87
N GLU A 32 3.99 -1.11 -8.66
CA GLU A 32 4.49 0.20 -8.25
C GLU A 32 5.75 0.60 -9.03
N ALA A 33 6.68 -0.33 -9.24
CA ALA A 33 7.88 -0.08 -10.05
C ALA A 33 7.53 0.20 -11.52
N SER A 34 6.65 -0.63 -12.10
CA SER A 34 6.31 -0.57 -13.52
C SER A 34 5.29 0.52 -13.86
N LEU A 35 4.07 0.46 -13.31
CA LEU A 35 3.04 1.47 -13.57
C LEU A 35 3.43 2.81 -12.98
N GLY A 36 4.13 2.85 -11.85
CA GLY A 36 4.64 4.11 -11.29
C GLY A 36 5.56 4.83 -12.25
N LEU A 37 6.49 4.11 -12.90
CA LEU A 37 7.35 4.69 -13.94
C LEU A 37 6.52 5.28 -15.09
N ILE A 38 5.57 4.50 -15.62
CA ILE A 38 4.74 4.91 -16.76
C ILE A 38 3.91 6.15 -16.40
N LEU A 39 3.27 6.16 -15.23
CA LEU A 39 2.43 7.28 -14.79
C LEU A 39 3.25 8.55 -14.56
N HIS A 40 4.45 8.43 -13.97
CA HIS A 40 5.37 9.56 -13.81
C HIS A 40 5.91 10.10 -15.14
N ALA A 41 6.04 9.24 -16.16
CA ALA A 41 6.46 9.65 -17.50
C ALA A 41 5.37 10.44 -18.23
N ILE A 42 4.11 9.98 -18.17
CA ILE A 42 3.00 10.57 -18.92
C ILE A 42 2.53 11.90 -18.28
N ARG A 43 2.61 12.06 -16.95
CA ARG A 43 2.24 13.28 -16.19
C ARG A 43 0.81 13.81 -16.39
N VAL A 44 -0.06 13.07 -17.08
CA VAL A 44 -1.45 13.47 -17.34
C VAL A 44 -2.35 13.19 -16.12
N ILE A 45 -2.08 12.10 -15.39
CA ILE A 45 -2.91 11.66 -14.26
C ILE A 45 -2.06 11.69 -12.98
N PRO A 46 -2.57 12.23 -11.86
CA PRO A 46 -1.85 12.19 -10.60
C PRO A 46 -1.58 10.75 -10.18
N THR A 47 -0.29 10.37 -10.11
CA THR A 47 0.14 8.98 -9.90
C THR A 47 -0.50 8.33 -8.67
N GLY A 48 -0.57 9.06 -7.55
CA GLY A 48 -1.20 8.59 -6.30
C GLY A 48 -2.72 8.47 -6.34
N ALA A 49 -3.39 8.99 -7.39
CA ALA A 49 -4.83 8.78 -7.60
C ALA A 49 -5.16 7.39 -8.18
N ILE A 50 -4.17 6.74 -8.81
CA ILE A 50 -4.31 5.41 -9.41
C ILE A 50 -3.61 4.35 -8.54
N LEU A 51 -2.39 4.64 -8.09
CA LEU A 51 -1.58 3.66 -7.36
C LEU A 51 -2.17 3.31 -5.98
N PHE A 52 -2.79 4.26 -5.28
CA PHE A 52 -3.41 3.95 -3.98
C PHE A 52 -4.57 2.95 -4.10
N PRO A 53 -5.57 3.13 -5.01
CA PRO A 53 -6.59 2.11 -5.25
C PRO A 53 -6.04 0.73 -5.66
N LEU A 54 -4.93 0.69 -6.41
CA LEU A 54 -4.25 -0.57 -6.73
C LEU A 54 -3.58 -1.18 -5.50
N GLY A 55 -2.91 -0.37 -4.68
CA GLY A 55 -2.38 -0.80 -3.38
C GLY A 55 -3.48 -1.35 -2.48
N TYR A 56 -4.62 -0.66 -2.41
CA TYR A 56 -5.82 -1.11 -1.72
C TYR A 56 -6.28 -2.49 -2.21
N TYR A 57 -6.33 -2.70 -3.52
CA TYR A 57 -6.67 -3.99 -4.11
C TYR A 57 -5.79 -5.12 -3.56
N PHE A 58 -4.46 -4.96 -3.55
CA PHE A 58 -3.53 -5.98 -3.07
C PHE A 58 -3.64 -6.20 -1.56
N MET A 59 -3.76 -5.12 -0.79
CA MET A 59 -4.00 -5.19 0.65
C MET A 59 -5.29 -5.94 0.98
N GLN A 60 -6.37 -5.68 0.24
CA GLN A 60 -7.67 -6.30 0.45
C GLN A 60 -7.66 -7.78 0.05
N LYS A 61 -6.91 -8.15 -1.00
CA LYS A 61 -6.68 -9.56 -1.35
C LYS A 61 -5.95 -10.30 -0.23
N SER A 62 -4.87 -9.71 0.31
CA SER A 62 -4.18 -10.29 1.47
C SER A 62 -5.10 -10.41 2.70
N TYR A 63 -5.91 -9.39 2.98
CA TYR A 63 -6.85 -9.40 4.10
C TYR A 63 -7.86 -10.54 3.99
N LYS A 64 -8.48 -10.72 2.83
CA LYS A 64 -9.49 -11.77 2.59
C LYS A 64 -8.92 -13.18 2.75
N GLU A 65 -7.73 -13.40 2.23
CA GLU A 65 -7.07 -14.71 2.22
C GLU A 65 -6.53 -15.13 3.61
N THR A 66 -6.22 -14.14 4.44
CA THR A 66 -5.71 -14.36 5.80
C THR A 66 -6.79 -14.25 6.88
N GLY A 67 -7.83 -13.45 6.65
CA GLY A 67 -8.80 -13.03 7.67
C GLY A 67 -8.21 -12.10 8.73
N HIS A 68 -7.06 -11.47 8.48
CA HIS A 68 -6.30 -10.71 9.48
C HIS A 68 -5.98 -9.29 9.08
N LEU A 69 -6.40 -8.32 9.90
CA LEU A 69 -6.11 -6.90 9.67
C LEU A 69 -4.61 -6.58 9.58
N VAL A 70 -3.77 -7.28 10.36
CA VAL A 70 -2.31 -7.10 10.31
C VAL A 70 -1.73 -7.36 8.91
N SER A 71 -2.39 -8.23 8.12
CA SER A 71 -1.93 -8.55 6.78
C SER A 71 -2.01 -7.37 5.81
N ILE A 72 -2.93 -6.42 6.03
CA ILE A 72 -3.04 -5.18 5.24
C ILE A 72 -1.73 -4.39 5.37
N PHE A 73 -1.31 -4.12 6.61
CA PHE A 73 -0.10 -3.36 6.87
C PHE A 73 1.16 -4.13 6.47
N TYR A 74 1.23 -5.45 6.69
CA TYR A 74 2.39 -6.22 6.24
C TYR A 74 2.52 -6.25 4.71
N THR A 75 1.41 -6.24 3.98
CA THR A 75 1.43 -6.12 2.51
C THR A 75 2.08 -4.81 2.07
N SER A 76 1.74 -3.68 2.72
CA SER A 76 2.37 -2.40 2.42
C SER A 76 3.84 -2.34 2.86
N VAL A 77 4.20 -2.96 3.99
CA VAL A 77 5.60 -3.07 4.43
C VAL A 77 6.44 -3.83 3.40
N ILE A 78 5.94 -4.94 2.85
CA ILE A 78 6.65 -5.69 1.81
C ILE A 78 6.82 -4.84 0.54
N ALA A 79 5.77 -4.19 0.05
CA ALA A 79 5.85 -3.31 -1.12
C ALA A 79 6.83 -2.14 -0.90
N ALA A 80 6.78 -1.49 0.26
CA ALA A 80 7.71 -0.42 0.63
C ALA A 80 9.15 -0.93 0.73
N SER A 81 9.38 -2.13 1.27
CA SER A 81 10.72 -2.72 1.34
C SER A 81 11.33 -2.94 -0.05
N ILE A 82 10.52 -3.31 -1.04
CA ILE A 82 10.96 -3.44 -2.42
C ILE A 82 11.37 -2.07 -2.94
N LYS A 83 10.56 -1.02 -2.71
CA LYS A 83 10.89 0.34 -3.12
C LYS A 83 12.22 0.83 -2.54
N LEU A 84 12.49 0.48 -1.27
CA LEU A 84 13.71 0.91 -0.55
C LEU A 84 15.00 0.31 -1.11
N ILE A 85 14.96 -0.73 -1.95
CA ILE A 85 16.18 -1.28 -2.57
C ILE A 85 16.93 -0.22 -3.39
N ASN A 86 16.21 0.77 -3.93
CA ASN A 86 16.81 1.86 -4.69
C ASN A 86 17.61 2.85 -3.84
N LEU A 87 17.59 2.75 -2.50
CA LEU A 87 18.52 3.49 -1.64
C LEU A 87 19.97 3.05 -1.80
N PHE A 88 20.20 1.81 -2.26
CA PHE A 88 21.55 1.31 -2.54
C PHE A 88 22.08 1.81 -3.90
N SER A 89 21.27 2.50 -4.69
CA SER A 89 21.72 3.11 -5.95
C SER A 89 22.42 4.45 -5.66
N PRO A 90 23.68 4.64 -6.11
CA PRO A 90 24.37 5.91 -5.93
C PRO A 90 23.84 7.03 -6.84
N ILE A 91 22.99 6.70 -7.82
CA ILE A 91 22.50 7.62 -8.85
C ILE A 91 21.14 8.22 -8.46
N ILE A 92 20.33 7.48 -7.68
CA ILE A 92 18.96 7.89 -7.36
C ILE A 92 18.97 8.73 -6.08
N PRO A 93 18.47 9.98 -6.11
CA PRO A 93 18.38 10.81 -4.90
C PRO A 93 17.49 10.14 -3.84
N SER A 94 17.94 10.09 -2.58
CA SER A 94 17.25 9.36 -1.51
C SER A 94 15.79 9.76 -1.33
N ILE A 95 15.44 11.05 -1.52
CA ILE A 95 14.06 11.52 -1.41
C ILE A 95 13.13 10.89 -2.46
N ARG A 96 13.62 10.56 -3.66
CA ARG A 96 12.84 9.88 -4.71
C ARG A 96 12.56 8.41 -4.36
N VAL A 97 13.21 7.88 -3.34
CA VAL A 97 13.01 6.52 -2.84
C VAL A 97 12.20 6.53 -1.53
N LEU A 98 12.62 7.35 -0.56
CA LEU A 98 11.97 7.46 0.74
C LEU A 98 10.55 7.99 0.65
N ASN A 99 10.30 8.98 -0.23
CA ASN A 99 8.99 9.59 -0.31
C ASN A 99 7.91 8.60 -0.79
N PRO A 100 8.08 7.88 -1.93
CA PRO A 100 7.12 6.85 -2.33
C PRO A 100 7.03 5.69 -1.32
N ALA A 101 8.16 5.23 -0.76
CA ALA A 101 8.15 4.16 0.23
C ALA A 101 7.33 4.53 1.48
N ALA A 102 7.44 5.77 1.93
CA ALA A 102 6.64 6.28 3.03
C ALA A 102 5.16 6.42 2.69
N CYS A 103 4.82 6.89 1.48
CA CYS A 103 3.43 6.91 1.00
C CYS A 103 2.80 5.51 1.07
N ILE A 104 3.47 4.48 0.55
CA ILE A 104 3.01 3.08 0.59
C ILE A 104 2.71 2.63 2.03
N LEU A 105 3.61 2.93 2.98
CA LEU A 105 3.43 2.59 4.40
C LEU A 105 2.21 3.31 5.01
N LEU A 106 2.08 4.61 4.74
CA LEU A 106 0.99 5.45 5.24
C LEU A 106 -0.35 5.04 4.64
N GLU A 107 -0.39 4.64 3.38
CA GLU A 107 -1.57 4.09 2.71
C GLU A 107 -2.05 2.84 3.45
N GLY A 108 -1.15 1.89 3.72
CA GLY A 108 -1.50 0.69 4.49
C GLY A 108 -1.96 0.99 5.92
N LEU A 109 -1.33 1.97 6.58
CA LEU A 109 -1.78 2.43 7.90
C LEU A 109 -3.19 3.04 7.83
N GLY A 110 -3.45 3.90 6.83
CA GLY A 110 -4.75 4.52 6.61
C GLY A 110 -5.86 3.48 6.40
N VAL A 111 -5.59 2.45 5.60
CA VAL A 111 -6.54 1.34 5.39
C VAL A 111 -6.78 0.57 6.69
N VAL A 112 -5.73 0.21 7.43
CA VAL A 112 -5.88 -0.50 8.72
C VAL A 112 -6.71 0.30 9.71
N LEU A 113 -6.48 1.61 9.84
CA LEU A 113 -7.23 2.47 10.76
C LEU A 113 -8.73 2.49 10.41
N VAL A 114 -9.07 2.60 9.13
CA VAL A 114 -10.48 2.60 8.70
C VAL A 114 -11.13 1.24 8.92
N PHE A 115 -10.45 0.14 8.57
CA PHE A 115 -10.98 -1.20 8.81
C PHE A 115 -11.18 -1.50 10.30
N LYS A 116 -10.25 -1.04 11.15
CA LYS A 116 -10.30 -1.29 12.59
C LYS A 116 -11.39 -0.48 13.29
N TYR A 117 -11.58 0.79 12.92
CA TYR A 117 -12.41 1.73 13.68
C TYR A 117 -13.72 2.14 13.00
N LEU A 118 -13.81 2.11 11.67
CA LEU A 118 -14.98 2.63 10.94
C LEU A 118 -15.81 1.55 10.25
N ILE A 119 -15.17 0.49 9.74
CA ILE A 119 -15.88 -0.59 9.06
C ILE A 119 -16.49 -1.52 10.11
N LYS A 120 -17.82 -1.55 10.14
CA LYS A 120 -18.58 -2.57 10.88
C LYS A 120 -19.13 -3.57 9.87
N ILE A 121 -18.87 -4.86 10.11
CA ILE A 121 -19.21 -5.99 9.21
C ILE A 121 -20.69 -5.97 8.79
N SER A 122 -21.59 -5.45 9.64
CA SER A 122 -23.03 -5.47 9.41
C SER A 122 -23.59 -4.42 8.43
N HIS A 123 -22.81 -3.45 7.96
CA HIS A 123 -23.36 -2.27 7.25
C HIS A 123 -22.91 -2.12 5.79
N GLY A 124 -22.21 -3.11 5.23
CA GLY A 124 -21.67 -3.04 3.87
C GLY A 124 -20.58 -1.97 3.70
N PHE A 125 -19.88 -1.99 2.57
CA PHE A 125 -18.84 -0.99 2.26
C PHE A 125 -19.46 0.30 1.72
N LYS A 126 -19.08 1.46 2.28
CA LYS A 126 -19.60 2.78 1.89
C LYS A 126 -18.50 3.62 1.22
N LEU A 127 -18.88 4.49 0.30
CA LEU A 127 -17.95 5.45 -0.35
C LEU A 127 -17.15 6.26 0.67
N ALA A 128 -17.78 6.63 1.79
CA ALA A 128 -17.16 7.36 2.89
C ALA A 128 -15.91 6.65 3.47
N TYR A 129 -15.86 5.30 3.43
CA TYR A 129 -14.69 4.56 3.90
C TYR A 129 -13.49 4.76 2.97
N GLY A 130 -13.68 4.71 1.65
CA GLY A 130 -12.63 5.01 0.68
C GLY A 130 -12.09 6.44 0.84
N LEU A 131 -12.99 7.41 1.06
CA LEU A 131 -12.62 8.80 1.33
C LEU A 131 -11.84 8.93 2.64
N ALA A 132 -12.29 8.26 3.72
CA ALA A 132 -11.59 8.27 5.00
C ALA A 132 -10.16 7.70 4.89
N MET A 133 -9.99 6.56 4.21
CA MET A 133 -8.67 5.96 4.00
C MET A 133 -7.76 6.93 3.25
N SER A 134 -8.31 7.54 2.20
CA SER A 134 -7.64 8.52 1.34
C SER A 134 -7.17 9.75 2.12
N ILE A 135 -8.01 10.27 3.04
CA ILE A 135 -7.65 11.40 3.90
C ILE A 135 -6.59 10.99 4.93
N PHE A 136 -6.75 9.84 5.59
CA PHE A 136 -5.86 9.45 6.68
C PHE A 136 -4.40 9.34 6.25
N TRP A 137 -4.12 8.66 5.13
CA TRP A 137 -2.73 8.51 4.69
C TRP A 137 -2.13 9.85 4.24
N ARG A 138 -2.94 10.76 3.67
CA ARG A 138 -2.48 12.10 3.28
C ARG A 138 -2.17 12.97 4.48
N ILE A 139 -3.01 12.94 5.51
CA ILE A 139 -2.70 13.64 6.76
C ILE A 139 -1.36 13.12 7.31
N GLY A 140 -1.19 11.79 7.36
CA GLY A 140 0.08 11.18 7.75
C GLY A 140 1.26 11.63 6.88
N TYR A 141 1.04 11.77 5.57
CA TYR A 141 2.05 12.24 4.62
C TYR A 141 2.49 13.67 4.91
N TYR A 142 1.55 14.60 5.07
CA TYR A 142 1.89 16.00 5.41
C TYR A 142 2.60 16.09 6.76
N LEU A 143 2.13 15.36 7.78
CA LEU A 143 2.78 15.31 9.09
C LEU A 143 4.22 14.83 8.98
N MET A 144 4.46 13.75 8.23
CA MET A 144 5.80 13.23 8.00
C MET A 144 6.69 14.22 7.23
N CYS A 145 6.16 14.85 6.18
CA CYS A 145 6.92 15.83 5.39
C CYS A 145 7.38 17.01 6.25
N PHE A 146 6.50 17.54 7.11
CA PHE A 146 6.85 18.64 8.03
C PHE A 146 7.75 18.20 9.18
N ALA A 147 7.61 16.98 9.69
CA ALA A 147 8.40 16.48 10.81
C ALA A 147 9.80 15.99 10.41
N ILE A 148 9.97 15.49 9.17
CA ILE A 148 11.17 14.77 8.74
C ILE A 148 11.80 15.41 7.49
N PHE A 149 11.09 15.42 6.36
CA PHE A 149 11.70 15.76 5.07
C PHE A 149 12.07 17.24 4.92
N VAL A 150 11.22 18.15 5.41
CA VAL A 150 11.51 19.59 5.39
C VAL A 150 12.67 19.95 6.33
N PRO A 151 12.68 19.53 7.62
CA PRO A 151 13.81 19.80 8.52
C PRO A 151 15.14 19.24 8.03
N LEU A 152 15.12 18.05 7.40
CA LEU A 152 16.32 17.44 6.81
C LEU A 152 16.70 18.03 5.45
N LYS A 153 16.01 19.07 4.97
CA LYS A 153 16.22 19.73 3.66
C LYS A 153 16.15 18.76 2.47
N MET A 154 15.40 17.68 2.62
CA MET A 154 15.18 16.69 1.55
C MET A 154 14.05 17.11 0.61
N MET A 155 13.16 18.00 1.06
CA MET A 155 12.00 18.48 0.31
C MET A 155 11.82 19.99 0.53
N ASP A 156 11.51 20.73 -0.53
CA ASP A 156 11.20 22.15 -0.46
C ASP A 156 9.81 22.36 0.17
N PRO A 157 9.67 23.17 1.24
CA PRO A 157 8.38 23.52 1.82
C PRO A 157 7.34 24.00 0.79
N GLN A 158 7.76 24.75 -0.23
CA GLN A 158 6.86 25.28 -1.26
C GLN A 158 6.20 24.17 -2.08
N SER A 159 6.85 23.02 -2.22
CA SER A 159 6.29 21.87 -2.93
C SER A 159 5.05 21.28 -2.22
N ILE A 160 4.91 21.53 -0.92
CA ILE A 160 3.85 21.01 -0.05
C ILE A 160 2.78 22.09 0.22
N ILE A 161 3.20 23.35 0.42
CA ILE A 161 2.32 24.44 0.88
C ILE A 161 1.53 25.10 -0.26
N ASN A 162 1.92 24.86 -1.53
CA ASN A 162 1.22 25.42 -2.68
C ASN A 162 -0.28 25.02 -2.70
N LEU A 163 -1.17 26.02 -2.80
CA LEU A 163 -2.61 25.83 -2.70
C LEU A 163 -3.18 24.96 -3.85
N ASP A 164 -2.70 25.12 -5.09
CA ASP A 164 -3.16 24.31 -6.22
C ASP A 164 -2.75 22.84 -6.03
N HIS A 165 -1.49 22.60 -5.64
CA HIS A 165 -1.02 21.27 -5.29
C HIS A 165 -1.82 20.66 -4.14
N PHE A 166 -2.11 21.43 -3.10
CA PHE A 166 -2.92 20.99 -1.97
C PHE A 166 -4.32 20.59 -2.43
N ILE A 167 -5.01 21.43 -3.19
CA ILE A 167 -6.37 21.16 -3.70
C ILE A 167 -6.39 19.90 -4.58
N ARG A 168 -5.47 19.79 -5.54
CA ARG A 168 -5.37 18.62 -6.42
C ARG A 168 -5.06 17.35 -5.64
N PHE A 169 -4.06 17.41 -4.77
CA PHE A 169 -3.61 16.26 -4.02
C PHE A 169 -4.62 15.82 -2.97
N PHE A 170 -5.22 16.75 -2.23
CA PHE A 170 -6.08 16.44 -1.09
C PHE A 170 -7.53 16.23 -1.49
N LEU A 171 -8.09 17.07 -2.37
CA LEU A 171 -9.52 16.99 -2.74
C LEU A 171 -9.73 16.13 -3.98
N ILE A 172 -9.15 16.52 -5.13
CA ILE A 172 -9.40 15.85 -6.42
C ILE A 172 -8.98 14.37 -6.34
N ASN A 173 -7.73 14.11 -5.94
CA ASN A 173 -7.24 12.73 -5.86
C ASN A 173 -7.98 11.92 -4.79
N SER A 174 -8.49 12.54 -3.73
CA SER A 174 -9.26 11.79 -2.73
C SER A 174 -10.63 11.36 -3.23
N THR A 175 -11.28 12.22 -4.01
CA THR A 175 -12.54 11.87 -4.66
C THR A 175 -12.31 10.71 -5.62
N VAL A 176 -11.31 10.80 -6.50
CA VAL A 176 -10.96 9.73 -7.45
C VAL A 176 -10.64 8.41 -6.72
N ASN A 177 -9.79 8.47 -5.67
CA ASN A 177 -9.46 7.30 -4.86
C ASN A 177 -10.70 6.66 -4.25
N SER A 178 -11.59 7.47 -3.67
CA SER A 178 -12.79 6.97 -3.02
C SER A 178 -13.72 6.26 -4.02
N LEU A 179 -13.87 6.82 -5.23
CA LEU A 179 -14.71 6.25 -6.28
C LEU A 179 -14.14 4.93 -6.80
N LEU A 180 -12.83 4.86 -7.06
CA LEU A 180 -12.18 3.64 -7.54
C LEU A 180 -12.23 2.52 -6.49
N ILE A 181 -11.97 2.84 -5.22
CA ILE A 181 -12.06 1.86 -4.13
C ILE A 181 -13.50 1.37 -3.95
N TYR A 182 -14.47 2.28 -3.99
CA TYR A 182 -15.88 1.92 -3.86
C TYR A 182 -16.37 1.06 -5.03
N ALA A 183 -16.00 1.42 -6.26
CA ALA A 183 -16.30 0.62 -7.45
C ALA A 183 -15.69 -0.79 -7.35
N TYR A 184 -14.46 -0.91 -6.85
CA TYR A 184 -13.84 -2.20 -6.61
C TYR A 184 -14.62 -3.04 -5.57
N GLU A 185 -14.99 -2.48 -4.42
CA GLU A 185 -15.70 -3.20 -3.36
C GLU A 185 -17.11 -3.66 -3.78
N ILE A 186 -17.81 -2.87 -4.59
CA ILE A 186 -19.08 -3.31 -5.18
C ILE A 186 -18.84 -4.53 -6.07
N ASN A 187 -17.91 -4.45 -7.02
CA ASN A 187 -17.63 -5.56 -7.95
C ASN A 187 -17.11 -6.82 -7.22
N LEU A 188 -16.36 -6.63 -6.15
CA LEU A 188 -15.84 -7.71 -5.32
C LEU A 188 -16.94 -8.47 -4.58
N SER A 189 -18.06 -7.80 -4.25
CA SER A 189 -19.23 -8.44 -3.64
C SER A 189 -19.93 -9.42 -4.59
N TYR A 190 -19.71 -9.29 -5.91
CA TYR A 190 -20.30 -10.15 -6.94
C TYR A 190 -19.39 -11.29 -7.41
N ASN A 191 -18.06 -11.16 -7.26
CA ASN A 191 -17.11 -12.13 -7.80
C ASN A 191 -16.63 -13.14 -6.75
N LYS A 192 -16.64 -14.42 -7.12
CA LYS A 192 -16.13 -15.53 -6.30
C LYS A 192 -14.62 -15.41 -6.15
N GLU A 193 -14.10 -15.61 -4.93
CA GLU A 193 -12.67 -15.47 -4.65
C GLU A 193 -11.82 -16.49 -5.41
N SER A 194 -10.61 -16.07 -5.78
CA SER A 194 -9.66 -16.86 -6.55
C SER A 194 -9.06 -17.97 -5.69
N ASN A 195 -9.08 -19.23 -6.16
CA ASN A 195 -8.44 -20.38 -5.50
C ASN A 195 -6.92 -20.40 -5.71
N ILE A 196 -6.21 -19.34 -5.28
CA ILE A 196 -4.75 -19.31 -5.37
C ILE A 196 -4.16 -20.17 -4.25
N ARG A 197 -3.30 -21.13 -4.61
CA ARG A 197 -2.54 -21.91 -3.64
C ARG A 197 -1.24 -21.19 -3.31
N TYR A 198 -1.22 -20.49 -2.18
CA TYR A 198 -0.04 -19.78 -1.70
C TYR A 198 1.02 -20.76 -1.19
N ASN A 199 2.24 -20.65 -1.73
CA ASN A 199 3.41 -21.41 -1.30
C ASN A 199 4.53 -20.43 -0.95
N THR A 200 5.24 -20.68 0.16
CA THR A 200 6.37 -19.87 0.62
C THR A 200 7.46 -19.75 -0.44
N VAL A 201 7.77 -20.82 -1.18
CA VAL A 201 8.76 -20.79 -2.26
C VAL A 201 8.31 -19.84 -3.37
N LEU A 202 7.04 -19.92 -3.79
CA LEU A 202 6.49 -19.04 -4.82
C LEU A 202 6.52 -17.58 -4.37
N ALA A 203 6.10 -17.29 -3.14
CA ALA A 203 6.10 -15.94 -2.59
C ALA A 203 7.51 -15.37 -2.46
N ALA A 204 8.48 -16.17 -2.02
CA ALA A 204 9.88 -15.76 -1.92
C ALA A 204 10.50 -15.49 -3.31
N SER A 205 10.27 -16.39 -4.28
CA SER A 205 10.72 -16.17 -5.66
C SER A 205 10.12 -14.91 -6.25
N LEU A 206 8.83 -14.66 -6.02
CA LEU A 206 8.16 -13.44 -6.50
C LEU A 206 8.72 -12.17 -5.84
N TYR A 207 9.05 -12.22 -4.56
CA TYR A 207 9.71 -11.12 -3.86
C TYR A 207 11.10 -10.83 -4.43
N LEU A 208 11.92 -11.86 -4.66
CA LEU A 208 13.22 -11.72 -5.30
C LEU A 208 13.10 -11.11 -6.72
N THR A 209 12.14 -11.59 -7.51
CA THR A 209 11.83 -11.01 -8.81
C THR A 209 11.43 -9.54 -8.68
N ALA A 210 10.61 -9.18 -7.69
CA ALA A 210 10.21 -7.80 -7.46
C ALA A 210 11.39 -6.89 -7.11
N LEU A 211 12.34 -7.37 -6.31
CA LEU A 211 13.59 -6.65 -6.01
C LEU A 211 14.43 -6.42 -7.27
N ILE A 212 14.59 -7.46 -8.11
CA ILE A 212 15.33 -7.37 -9.37
C ILE A 212 14.65 -6.36 -10.31
N VAL A 213 13.33 -6.45 -10.47
CA VAL A 213 12.56 -5.53 -11.31
C VAL A 213 12.71 -4.08 -10.81
N GLN A 214 12.57 -3.84 -9.51
CA GLN A 214 12.71 -2.50 -8.94
C GLN A 214 14.15 -1.96 -9.04
N TRP A 215 15.16 -2.83 -9.03
CA TRP A 215 16.56 -2.42 -9.21
C TRP A 215 16.86 -2.02 -10.67
N ILE A 216 16.25 -2.71 -11.63
CA ILE A 216 16.46 -2.45 -13.07
C ILE A 216 15.71 -1.20 -13.53
N ILE A 217 14.54 -0.91 -12.94
CA ILE A 217 13.59 0.13 -13.37
C ILE A 217 13.50 1.25 -12.33
#